data_AF-A0A7V2KQI8-F1
#
_entry.id   AF-A0A7V2KQI8-F1
#
_cell.length_a   1.000
_cell.length_b   1.000
_cell.length_c   1.000
_cell.angle_alpha   90.00
_cell.angle_beta   90.00
_cell.angle_gamma   90.00
#
_symmetry.space_group_name_H-M   'P 1'
#
loop_
_entity.id
_entity.type
_entity.pdbx_description
1 polymer ?
#
loop_
_entity_poly.entity_id
_entity_poly.type
_entity_poly.pdbx_seq_one_letter_code
_entity_poly.pdbx_strand_id
1 'polypeptide(L)'
;MTEIVSEARFAATEPKERVLLVSQCLRPSQTCPGKFSREGLNCPQDCTQECVIGRLRGIALELGYNGVCIAAGGAMAVRFVKERRPKGIVAIACPKELEEGVAAVAEMSRGNSDPPAIVTVPLLRDGCVDTEVDVDQALRAIHLLSIAPEPK
;
A
#
# COMPACT_ATOMS: atom_id res chain seq x y z
N MET A 1 -3.86 -13.36 -14.95
CA MET A 1 -3.79 -13.03 -13.51
C MET A 1 -2.37 -12.65 -13.09
N THR A 2 -1.33 -13.29 -13.63
CA THR A 2 0.09 -13.10 -13.25
C THR A 2 0.75 -11.80 -13.74
N GLU A 3 0.09 -10.96 -14.55
CA GLU A 3 0.74 -9.80 -15.20
C GLU A 3 0.68 -8.49 -14.40
N ILE A 4 -0.21 -8.39 -13.40
CA ILE A 4 -0.34 -7.18 -12.58
C ILE A 4 0.56 -7.20 -11.35
N VAL A 5 0.89 -8.38 -10.80
CA VAL A 5 1.88 -8.48 -9.72
C VAL A 5 3.26 -8.51 -10.36
N SER A 6 3.99 -7.40 -10.27
CA SER A 6 5.26 -7.25 -10.98
C SER A 6 6.13 -6.19 -10.32
N GLU A 7 7.19 -6.65 -9.66
CA GLU A 7 8.22 -5.77 -9.08
C GLU A 7 8.93 -4.93 -10.15
N ALA A 8 9.25 -5.52 -11.31
CA ALA A 8 9.93 -4.80 -12.39
C ALA A 8 9.09 -3.66 -12.97
N ARG A 9 7.80 -3.90 -13.25
CA ARG A 9 6.89 -2.84 -13.73
C ARG A 9 6.68 -1.77 -12.67
N PHE A 10 6.52 -2.18 -11.40
CA PHE A 10 6.38 -1.25 -10.29
C PHE A 10 7.62 -0.37 -10.12
N ALA A 11 8.80 -0.97 -10.19
CA ALA A 11 10.09 -0.28 -10.11
C ALA A 11 10.21 0.80 -11.20
N ALA A 12 9.61 0.60 -12.38
CA ALA A 12 9.63 1.55 -13.50
C ALA A 12 8.60 2.68 -13.38
N THR A 13 7.60 2.53 -12.50
CA THR A 13 6.59 3.57 -12.23
C THR A 13 7.17 4.68 -11.37
N GLU A 14 6.97 5.96 -11.70
CA GLU A 14 7.44 7.06 -10.85
C GLU A 14 6.72 7.09 -9.49
N PRO A 15 7.37 7.46 -8.37
CA PRO A 15 6.72 7.52 -7.06
C PRO A 15 5.40 8.29 -7.02
N LYS A 16 5.30 9.42 -7.74
CA LYS A 16 4.09 10.24 -7.88
C LYS A 16 2.91 9.55 -8.58
N GLU A 17 3.12 8.38 -9.17
CA GLU A 17 2.07 7.55 -9.77
C GLU A 17 1.77 6.30 -8.92
N ARG A 18 2.38 6.21 -7.73
CA ARG A 18 2.23 5.08 -6.80
C ARG A 18 1.32 5.44 -5.63
N VAL A 19 0.70 4.41 -5.08
CA VAL A 19 0.01 4.48 -3.79
C VAL A 19 0.48 3.36 -2.87
N LEU A 20 0.36 3.61 -1.56
CA LEU A 20 0.58 2.63 -0.51
C LEU A 20 -0.77 2.27 0.13
N LEU A 21 -1.08 0.98 0.21
CA LEU A 21 -2.23 0.43 0.92
C LEU A 21 -1.70 -0.35 2.12
N VAL A 22 -2.16 0.00 3.32
CA VAL A 22 -1.74 -0.61 4.58
C VAL A 22 -2.97 -1.09 5.34
N SER A 23 -2.96 -2.33 5.81
CA SER A 23 -4.02 -2.84 6.67
C SER A 23 -4.06 -2.09 8.01
N GLN A 24 -5.27 -1.72 8.46
CA GLN A 24 -5.48 -1.14 9.79
C GLN A 24 -5.02 -2.06 10.92
N CYS A 25 -4.89 -3.37 10.68
CA CYS A 25 -4.53 -4.36 11.69
C CYS A 25 -3.10 -4.15 12.25
N LEU A 26 -2.25 -3.39 11.55
CA LEU A 26 -0.91 -2.99 12.02
C LEU A 26 -0.96 -1.84 13.04
N ARG A 27 -2.13 -1.25 13.29
CA ARG A 27 -2.26 -0.13 14.22
C ARG A 27 -2.13 -0.65 15.66
N PRO A 28 -1.43 0.08 16.55
CA PRO A 28 -1.43 -0.23 17.98
C PRO A 28 -2.81 0.08 18.56
N SER A 29 -3.63 -0.94 18.70
CA SER A 29 -5.09 -0.82 18.84
C SER A 29 -5.54 -0.03 20.07
N GLN A 30 -4.79 -0.15 21.17
CA GLN A 30 -5.12 0.47 22.46
C GLN A 30 -4.70 1.92 22.59
N THR A 31 -3.71 2.36 21.80
CA THR A 31 -3.04 3.65 21.98
C THR A 31 -3.15 4.56 20.76
N CYS A 32 -3.46 4.00 19.59
CA CYS A 32 -3.56 4.76 18.36
C CYS A 32 -4.65 5.85 18.47
N PRO A 33 -4.29 7.15 18.34
CA PRO A 33 -5.27 8.24 18.38
C PRO A 33 -6.02 8.43 17.05
N GLY A 34 -5.75 7.58 16.06
CA GLY A 34 -6.30 7.68 14.71
C GLY A 34 -7.82 7.52 14.68
N LYS A 35 -8.46 8.28 13.79
CA LYS A 35 -9.92 8.25 13.59
C LYS A 35 -10.26 7.78 12.18
N PHE A 36 -11.28 6.93 12.07
CA PHE A 36 -11.73 6.47 10.77
C PHE A 36 -12.56 7.54 10.05
N SER A 37 -12.29 7.66 8.76
CA SER A 37 -13.08 8.42 7.81
C SER A 37 -13.41 7.55 6.59
N ARG A 38 -14.02 8.14 5.56
CA ARG A 38 -14.21 7.44 4.27
C ARG A 38 -12.89 7.16 3.56
N GLU A 39 -11.80 7.86 3.88
CA GLU A 39 -10.51 7.72 3.20
C GLU A 39 -9.59 6.68 3.87
N GLY A 40 -9.95 6.23 5.09
CA GLY A 40 -9.12 5.33 5.89
C GLY A 40 -9.00 5.78 7.35
N LEU A 41 -8.08 5.14 8.06
CA LEU A 41 -7.61 5.61 9.36
C LEU A 41 -6.79 6.89 9.17
N ASN A 42 -7.26 8.00 9.72
CA ASN A 42 -6.55 9.27 9.68
C ASN A 42 -5.68 9.42 10.93
N CYS A 43 -4.37 9.47 10.73
CA CYS A 43 -3.42 9.88 11.77
C CYS A 43 -3.62 11.38 12.08
N PRO A 44 -3.79 11.79 13.35
CA PRO A 44 -3.75 13.20 13.74
C PRO A 44 -2.43 13.84 13.32
N GLN A 45 -2.44 15.13 13.00
CA GLN A 45 -1.23 15.86 12.61
C GLN A 45 -0.20 15.93 13.74
N ASP A 46 -0.66 15.92 14.99
CA ASP A 46 0.09 15.94 16.24
C ASP A 46 0.36 14.53 16.81
N CYS A 47 0.19 13.47 16.00
CA CYS A 47 0.48 12.11 16.42
C CYS A 47 1.98 11.91 16.69
N THR A 48 2.36 11.74 17.95
CA THR A 48 3.75 11.50 18.39
C THR A 48 4.10 10.03 18.56
N GLN A 49 3.13 9.13 18.40
CA GLN A 49 3.34 7.71 18.61
C GLN A 49 4.21 7.10 17.49
N GLU A 50 5.32 6.50 17.89
CA GLU A 50 6.11 5.66 16.99
C GLU A 50 5.34 4.35 16.74
N CYS A 51 5.02 4.08 15.48
CA CYS A 51 4.35 2.85 15.06
C CYS A 51 4.72 2.50 13.62
N VAL A 52 4.56 1.22 13.26
CA VAL A 52 4.89 0.71 11.93
C VAL A 52 4.12 1.45 10.83
N ILE A 53 2.81 1.68 11.01
CA ILE A 53 2.00 2.44 10.05
C ILE A 53 2.57 3.85 9.84
N GLY A 54 2.91 4.55 10.93
CA GLY A 54 3.47 5.90 10.88
C GLY A 54 4.77 5.94 10.10
N ARG A 55 5.68 4.98 10.34
CA ARG A 55 6.95 4.84 9.64
C ARG A 55 6.76 4.58 8.14
N LEU A 56 5.96 3.59 7.76
CA LEU A 56 5.70 3.24 6.35
C LEU A 56 5.02 4.40 5.61
N ARG A 57 4.03 5.03 6.24
CA ARG A 57 3.34 6.20 5.69
C ARG A 57 4.30 7.37 5.49
N GLY A 58 5.13 7.70 6.48
CA GLY A 58 6.09 8.80 6.40
C GLY A 58 7.01 8.65 5.20
N ILE A 59 7.61 7.48 5.05
CA ILE A 59 8.54 7.18 3.96
C ILE A 59 7.85 7.24 2.59
N ALA A 60 6.66 6.66 2.45
CA ALA A 60 5.92 6.75 1.19
C ALA A 60 5.60 8.21 0.79
N LEU A 61 5.23 9.05 1.76
CA LEU A 61 4.96 10.47 1.53
C LEU A 61 6.25 11.24 1.19
N GLU A 62 7.36 10.96 1.87
CA GLU A 62 8.68 11.55 1.59
C GLU A 62 9.16 11.20 0.17
N LEU A 63 8.90 9.98 -0.30
CA LEU A 63 9.18 9.56 -1.68
C LEU A 63 8.25 10.19 -2.71
N GLY A 64 7.18 10.89 -2.28
CA GLY A 64 6.23 11.57 -3.16
C GLY A 64 5.11 10.67 -3.69
N TYR A 65 4.73 9.61 -2.96
CA TYR A 65 3.58 8.78 -3.32
C TYR A 65 2.31 9.64 -3.39
N ASN A 66 1.47 9.40 -4.40
CA ASN A 66 0.20 10.14 -4.60
C ASN A 66 -0.92 9.70 -3.64
N GLY A 67 -0.60 8.85 -2.67
CA GLY A 67 -1.51 8.56 -1.59
C GLY A 67 -1.10 7.38 -0.74
N VAL A 68 -1.53 7.45 0.52
CA VAL A 68 -1.45 6.35 1.48
C VAL A 68 -2.85 6.10 2.03
N CYS A 69 -3.34 4.87 1.94
CA CYS A 69 -4.60 4.47 2.53
C CYS A 69 -4.35 3.43 3.61
N ILE A 70 -4.72 3.75 4.86
CA ILE A 70 -4.75 2.80 5.95
C ILE A 70 -6.16 2.22 6.00
N ALA A 71 -6.35 1.10 5.31
CA ALA A 71 -7.66 0.57 4.98
C ALA A 71 -8.26 -0.22 6.14
N ALA A 72 -9.54 0.07 6.44
CA ALA A 72 -10.32 -0.75 7.37
C ALA A 72 -10.67 -2.14 6.82
N GLY A 73 -10.57 -2.31 5.50
CA GLY A 73 -10.75 -3.58 4.80
C GLY A 73 -10.74 -3.42 3.28
N GLY A 74 -10.80 -4.53 2.55
CA GLY A 74 -10.64 -4.58 1.10
C GLY A 74 -11.52 -3.62 0.29
N ALA A 75 -12.81 -3.47 0.63
CA ALA A 75 -13.72 -2.58 -0.10
C ALA A 75 -13.26 -1.10 -0.09
N MET A 76 -12.66 -0.66 1.01
CA MET A 76 -12.09 0.68 1.13
C MET A 76 -10.82 0.82 0.29
N ALA A 77 -9.94 -0.18 0.35
CA ALA A 77 -8.71 -0.21 -0.46
C ALA A 77 -9.03 -0.15 -1.96
N VAL A 78 -10.00 -0.95 -2.43
CA VAL A 78 -10.42 -0.95 -3.84
C VAL A 78 -11.04 0.39 -4.26
N ARG A 79 -11.85 1.03 -3.39
CA ARG A 79 -12.37 2.38 -3.66
C ARG A 79 -11.24 3.39 -3.81
N PHE A 80 -10.27 3.36 -2.90
CA PHE A 80 -9.12 4.27 -2.95
C PHE A 80 -8.33 4.11 -4.26
N VAL A 81 -8.10 2.88 -4.72
CA VAL A 81 -7.46 2.61 -6.02
C VAL A 81 -8.29 3.15 -7.18
N LYS A 82 -9.63 2.98 -7.16
CA LYS A 82 -10.55 3.53 -8.17
C LYS A 82 -10.48 5.06 -8.28
N GLU A 83 -10.40 5.74 -7.14
CA GLU A 83 -10.37 7.20 -7.06
C GLU A 83 -9.00 7.77 -7.48
N ARG A 84 -7.90 7.13 -7.04
CA ARG A 84 -6.53 7.61 -7.30
C ARG A 84 -5.98 7.21 -8.66
N ARG A 85 -6.50 6.12 -9.26
CA ARG A 85 -6.03 5.54 -10.54
C ARG A 85 -4.50 5.44 -10.62
N PRO A 86 -3.84 4.79 -9.65
CA PRO A 86 -2.39 4.67 -9.65
C PRO A 86 -1.89 3.79 -10.81
N LYS A 87 -0.60 3.91 -11.14
CA LYS A 87 0.13 2.94 -11.97
C LYS A 87 0.95 1.95 -11.15
N GLY A 88 1.18 2.24 -9.87
CA GLY A 88 1.90 1.38 -8.94
C GLY A 88 1.19 1.26 -7.60
N ILE A 89 1.12 0.06 -7.05
CA ILE A 89 0.50 -0.22 -5.75
C ILE A 89 1.47 -1.04 -4.91
N VAL A 90 1.80 -0.57 -3.71
CA VAL A 90 2.30 -1.45 -2.63
C VAL A 90 1.12 -1.80 -1.74
N ALA A 91 0.84 -3.08 -1.55
CA ALA A 91 -0.24 -3.56 -0.70
C ALA A 91 0.31 -4.39 0.45
N ILE A 92 0.02 -3.97 1.69
CA ILE A 92 0.46 -4.61 2.92
C ILE A 92 -0.78 -5.06 3.71
N ALA A 93 -1.10 -6.35 3.67
CA ALA A 93 -2.31 -6.90 4.28
C ALA A 93 -2.17 -8.41 4.54
N CYS A 94 -3.19 -9.02 5.15
CA CYS A 94 -3.20 -10.47 5.33
C CYS A 94 -3.31 -11.17 3.95
N PRO A 95 -2.85 -12.43 3.81
CA PRO A 95 -2.82 -13.12 2.52
C PRO A 95 -4.17 -13.13 1.80
N LYS A 96 -5.27 -13.31 2.54
CA LYS A 96 -6.63 -13.28 1.99
C LYS A 96 -6.98 -11.92 1.38
N GLU A 97 -6.75 -10.82 2.11
CA GLU A 97 -7.03 -9.47 1.60
C GLU A 97 -6.14 -9.12 0.39
N LEU A 98 -4.90 -9.60 0.37
CA LEU A 98 -4.01 -9.42 -0.77
C LEU A 98 -4.54 -10.15 -2.02
N GLU A 99 -4.95 -11.41 -1.88
CA GLU A 99 -5.50 -12.19 -2.99
C GLU A 99 -6.78 -11.56 -3.54
N GLU A 100 -7.74 -11.23 -2.67
CA GLU A 100 -8.99 -10.58 -3.04
C GLU A 100 -8.76 -9.19 -3.65
N GLY A 101 -7.83 -8.41 -3.10
CA GLY A 101 -7.46 -7.09 -3.60
C GLY A 101 -6.83 -7.14 -4.99
N VAL A 102 -5.88 -8.05 -5.22
CA VAL A 102 -5.27 -8.27 -6.54
C VAL A 102 -6.33 -8.68 -7.55
N ALA A 103 -7.23 -9.60 -7.21
CA ALA A 103 -8.31 -10.02 -8.09
C ALA A 103 -9.25 -8.84 -8.45
N ALA A 104 -9.62 -8.01 -7.47
CA ALA A 104 -10.46 -6.84 -7.69
C ALA A 104 -9.79 -5.79 -8.58
N VAL A 105 -8.47 -5.56 -8.42
CA VAL A 105 -7.71 -4.65 -9.27
C VAL A 105 -7.52 -5.22 -10.69
N ALA A 106 -7.37 -6.53 -10.82
CA ALA A 106 -7.36 -7.18 -12.13
C ALA A 106 -8.70 -7.00 -12.86
N GLU A 107 -9.81 -7.21 -12.15
CA GLU A 107 -11.15 -7.07 -12.71
C GLU A 107 -11.45 -5.63 -13.14
N MET A 108 -11.15 -4.63 -12.29
CA MET A 108 -11.39 -3.23 -12.63
C MET A 108 -10.53 -2.73 -13.79
N SER A 109 -9.39 -3.38 -14.03
CA SER A 109 -8.45 -3.02 -15.10
C SER A 109 -8.67 -3.84 -16.36
N ARG A 110 -9.72 -4.67 -16.43
CA ARG A 110 -10.03 -5.43 -17.65
C ARG A 110 -10.23 -4.49 -18.83
N GLY A 111 -9.50 -4.76 -19.92
CA GLY A 111 -9.51 -3.91 -21.12
C GLY A 111 -8.64 -2.65 -21.01
N ASN A 112 -7.96 -2.41 -19.89
CA ASN A 112 -6.91 -1.41 -19.80
C ASN A 112 -5.61 -1.98 -20.37
N SER A 113 -5.03 -1.29 -21.35
CA SER A 113 -3.75 -1.67 -21.97
C SER A 113 -2.54 -1.50 -21.03
N ASP A 114 -2.68 -0.70 -19.96
CA ASP A 114 -1.65 -0.50 -18.94
C ASP A 114 -2.25 -0.57 -17.52
N PRO A 115 -2.51 -1.79 -17.00
CA PRO A 115 -3.03 -1.97 -15.64
C PRO A 115 -1.95 -1.65 -14.59
N PRO A 116 -2.30 -1.21 -13.37
CA PRO A 116 -1.31 -0.94 -12.34
C PRO A 116 -0.44 -2.15 -12.01
N ALA A 117 0.83 -1.91 -11.75
CA ALA A 117 1.74 -2.89 -11.20
C ALA A 117 1.58 -2.96 -9.67
N ILE A 118 1.53 -4.16 -9.11
CA ILE A 118 1.30 -4.42 -7.69
C ILE A 118 2.52 -5.14 -7.11
N VAL A 119 2.97 -4.67 -5.95
CA VAL A 119 3.88 -5.39 -5.05
C VAL A 119 3.12 -5.69 -3.77
N THR A 120 3.09 -6.96 -3.37
CA THR A 120 2.38 -7.40 -2.17
C THR A 120 3.38 -7.73 -1.06
N VAL A 121 3.05 -7.37 0.17
CA VAL A 121 3.83 -7.69 1.36
C VAL A 121 2.87 -8.31 2.38
N PRO A 122 2.91 -9.64 2.59
CA PRO A 122 2.02 -10.28 3.54
C PRO A 122 2.36 -9.91 4.98
N LEU A 123 1.35 -9.86 5.83
CA LEU A 123 1.56 -9.80 7.29
C LEU A 123 2.21 -11.11 7.76
N LEU A 124 3.09 -11.01 8.76
CA LEU A 124 3.75 -12.14 9.42
C LEU A 124 2.79 -12.92 10.32
N ARG A 125 1.75 -12.24 10.82
CA ARG A 125 0.70 -12.84 11.63
C ARG A 125 -0.66 -12.39 11.15
N ASP A 126 -1.53 -13.37 10.94
CA ASP A 126 -2.92 -13.14 10.64
C ASP A 126 -3.71 -12.89 11.93
N GLY A 127 -4.58 -11.88 11.88
CA GLY A 127 -5.39 -11.41 12.99
C GLY A 127 -6.04 -10.07 12.64
N CYS A 128 -7.09 -9.70 13.37
CA CYS A 128 -7.80 -8.44 13.11
C CYS A 128 -7.20 -7.24 13.87
N VAL A 129 -6.26 -7.46 14.80
CA VAL A 129 -5.77 -6.47 15.75
C VAL A 129 -4.31 -6.76 16.09
N ASP A 130 -3.47 -5.73 16.18
CA ASP A 130 -2.07 -5.79 16.62
C ASP A 130 -1.24 -6.86 15.88
N THR A 131 -1.41 -6.91 14.56
CA THR A 131 -0.65 -7.78 13.65
C THR A 131 0.76 -7.25 13.38
N GLU A 132 1.57 -8.03 12.68
CA GLU A 132 2.97 -7.72 12.40
C GLU A 132 3.30 -7.91 10.92
N VAL A 133 4.29 -7.16 10.45
CA VAL A 133 4.85 -7.24 9.10
C VAL A 133 6.38 -7.24 9.21
N ASP A 134 7.05 -7.89 8.26
CA ASP A 134 8.48 -7.67 8.07
C ASP A 134 8.70 -6.24 7.58
N VAL A 135 9.12 -5.37 8.50
CA VAL A 135 9.29 -3.93 8.22
C VAL A 135 10.37 -3.72 7.16
N ASP A 136 11.44 -4.50 7.17
CA ASP A 136 12.51 -4.34 6.19
C ASP A 136 12.03 -4.75 4.80
N GLN A 137 11.24 -5.83 4.68
CA GLN A 137 10.59 -6.20 3.43
C GLN A 137 9.62 -5.12 2.94
N ALA A 138 8.78 -4.59 3.83
CA ALA A 138 7.84 -3.52 3.49
C ALA A 138 8.58 -2.26 2.99
N LEU A 139 9.68 -1.89 3.64
CA LEU A 139 10.50 -0.76 3.22
C LEU A 139 11.20 -1.00 1.89
N ARG A 140 11.73 -2.20 1.64
CA ARG A 140 12.28 -2.57 0.33
C ARG A 140 11.23 -2.43 -0.77
N ALA A 141 10.00 -2.87 -0.53
CA ALA A 141 8.91 -2.73 -1.49
C ALA A 141 8.55 -1.25 -1.76
N ILE A 142 8.52 -0.40 -0.72
CA ILE A 142 8.25 1.03 -0.85
C ILE A 142 9.39 1.76 -1.59
N HIS A 143 10.64 1.39 -1.32
CA HIS A 143 11.81 1.99 -1.99
C HIS A 143 12.12 1.39 -3.36
N LEU A 144 11.32 0.43 -3.84
CA LEU A 144 11.63 -0.29 -5.07
C LEU A 144 11.66 0.68 -6.27
N LEU A 145 12.83 0.84 -6.85
CA LEU A 145 13.09 1.72 -7.98
C LEU A 145 13.86 0.94 -9.05
N SER A 146 13.58 1.24 -10.31
CA SER A 146 14.42 0.76 -11.40
C SER A 146 15.76 1.46 -11.29
N ILE A 147 16.85 0.71 -11.43
CA ILE A 147 18.14 1.30 -11.78
C ILE A 147 18.00 1.65 -13.27
N ALA A 148 17.60 2.87 -13.60
CA ALA A 148 17.80 3.37 -14.96
C ALA A 148 19.32 3.56 -15.14
N PRO A 149 19.94 3.10 -16.24
CA PRO A 149 21.29 3.55 -16.57
C PRO A 149 21.26 5.08 -16.68
N GLU A 150 22.23 5.77 -16.09
CA GLU A 150 22.38 7.21 -16.25
C GLU A 150 22.33 7.58 -17.74
N PRO A 151 21.61 8.64 -18.13
CA PRO A 151 21.63 9.10 -19.51
C PRO A 151 23.07 9.50 -19.84
N LYS A 152 23.66 8.80 -20.82
CA LYS A 152 24.98 9.11 -21.36
C LYS A 152 24.93 10.35 -22.26
#